data_AF-A0A941F5C6-F1
#
_entry.id   AF-A0A941F5C6-F1
#
_cell.length_a   1.000
_cell.length_b   1.000
_cell.length_c   1.000
_cell.angle_alpha   90.00
_cell.angle_beta   90.00
_cell.angle_gamma   90.00
#
_symmetry.space_group_name_H-M   'P 1'
#
loop_
_entity.id
_entity.type
_entity.pdbx_description
1 polymer ?
#
loop_
_entity_poly.entity_id
_entity_poly.type
_entity_poly.pdbx_seq_one_letter_code
_entity_poly.pdbx_strand_id
1 'polypeptide(L)'
;MKLSIIVLVLIQMLMIESYGQLKYEGTIDSDYKTVTLEDGNVKYVIYNKREQTVNLHNVDKTLWKSINLPLPRHHFLDEIKHISMHTLNKDDLLEIIYSCTVLTSHDDIDTPEDEFRKIDFTINVINEQGAVLLKVPNSNDIRFINTENNKKLLIYRHSSERIGHGDETLVYSF
;
A
#
# COMPACT_ATOMS: atom_id res chain seq x y z
N MET A 1 55.46 19.39 19.83
CA MET A 1 54.33 20.35 19.95
C MET A 1 53.67 20.69 18.61
N LYS A 2 54.39 21.17 17.58
CA LYS A 2 53.77 21.57 16.30
C LYS A 2 53.05 20.44 15.54
N LEU A 3 53.63 19.23 15.49
CA LEU A 3 53.04 18.09 14.78
C LEU A 3 51.74 17.58 15.46
N SER A 4 51.71 17.54 16.79
CA SER A 4 50.56 17.09 17.59
C SER A 4 49.34 18.00 17.41
N ILE A 5 49.55 19.30 17.24
CA ILE A 5 48.47 20.27 16.99
C ILE A 5 47.89 20.07 15.57
N ILE A 6 48.73 19.82 14.57
CA ILE A 6 48.28 19.59 13.19
C ILE A 6 47.43 18.31 13.10
N VAL A 7 47.86 17.23 13.77
CA VAL A 7 47.10 15.97 13.82
C VAL A 7 45.75 16.16 14.51
N LEU A 8 45.69 16.94 15.59
CA LEU A 8 44.43 17.22 16.30
C LEU A 8 43.44 18.01 15.43
N VAL A 9 43.93 19.00 14.66
CA VAL A 9 43.10 19.78 13.73
C VAL A 9 42.57 18.92 12.58
N LEU A 10 43.39 18.02 12.03
CA LEU A 10 42.96 17.07 10.99
C LEU A 10 41.88 16.10 11.49
N ILE A 11 42.01 15.60 12.73
CA ILE A 11 40.99 14.74 13.35
C ILE A 11 39.69 15.53 13.56
N GLN A 12 39.75 16.80 13.97
CA GLN A 12 38.55 17.63 14.11
C GLN A 12 37.85 17.88 12.78
N MET A 13 38.57 18.09 11.67
CA MET A 13 37.97 18.27 10.35
C MET A 13 37.28 17.01 9.82
N LEU A 14 37.82 15.82 10.12
CA LEU A 14 37.20 14.54 9.73
C LEU A 14 35.88 14.25 10.48
N MET A 15 35.65 14.87 11.64
CA MET A 15 34.45 14.63 12.46
C MET A 15 33.24 15.47 12.02
N ILE A 16 33.44 16.49 11.19
CA ILE A 16 32.38 17.42 10.76
C ILE A 16 31.48 16.79 9.68
N GLU A 17 31.95 15.77 8.97
CA GLU A 17 31.17 15.11 7.90
C GLU A 17 30.20 14.03 8.40
N SER A 18 30.14 13.77 9.72
CA SER A 18 29.31 12.69 10.27
C SER A 18 27.86 13.07 10.58
N TYR A 19 27.48 14.34 10.39
CA TYR A 19 26.11 14.76 10.60
C TYR A 19 25.31 14.51 9.32
N GLY A 20 24.52 13.43 9.31
CA GLY A 20 23.49 13.20 8.31
C GLY A 20 22.41 14.28 8.40
N GLN A 21 22.65 15.44 7.78
CA GLN A 21 21.68 16.53 7.74
C GLN A 21 20.58 16.16 6.73
N LEU A 22 19.32 16.31 7.14
CA LEU A 22 18.20 16.20 6.23
C LEU A 22 18.38 17.23 5.11
N LYS A 23 18.54 16.74 3.89
CA LYS A 23 18.62 17.57 2.69
C LYS A 23 17.24 17.58 2.03
N TYR A 24 16.66 18.76 1.90
CA TYR A 24 15.46 18.93 1.12
C TYR A 24 15.77 18.73 -0.37
N GLU A 25 15.09 17.77 -1.00
CA GLU A 25 15.29 17.42 -2.42
C GLU A 25 14.17 17.93 -3.34
N GLY A 26 13.17 18.62 -2.79
CA GLY A 26 12.06 19.22 -3.53
C GLY A 26 10.66 18.85 -3.00
N THR A 27 9.64 19.48 -3.60
CA THR A 27 8.22 19.15 -3.39
C THR A 27 7.74 18.30 -4.55
N ILE A 28 6.75 17.44 -4.29
CA ILE A 28 6.00 16.75 -5.33
C ILE A 28 4.51 16.91 -5.06
N ASP A 29 3.72 17.13 -6.12
CA ASP A 29 2.27 17.43 -6.05
C ASP A 29 1.39 16.18 -5.88
N SER A 30 1.91 15.12 -5.27
CA SER A 30 1.16 13.89 -5.00
C SER A 30 1.61 13.24 -3.70
N ASP A 31 0.73 12.47 -3.09
CA ASP A 31 1.06 11.64 -1.94
C ASP A 31 1.80 10.37 -2.41
N TYR A 32 3.04 10.20 -1.95
CA TYR A 32 3.88 9.07 -2.28
C TYR A 32 3.85 8.06 -1.15
N LYS A 33 3.38 6.85 -1.44
CA LYS A 33 3.67 5.69 -0.58
C LYS A 33 4.96 5.02 -1.06
N THR A 34 5.65 4.29 -0.19
CA THR A 34 6.79 3.47 -0.58
C THR A 34 6.47 2.00 -0.44
N VAL A 35 7.07 1.18 -1.31
CA VAL A 35 7.10 -0.27 -1.15
C VAL A 35 8.51 -0.77 -1.37
N THR A 36 8.92 -1.78 -0.61
CA THR A 36 10.17 -2.51 -0.83
C THR A 36 9.82 -3.85 -1.45
N LEU A 37 10.35 -4.12 -2.64
CA LEU A 37 10.15 -5.39 -3.32
C LEU A 37 11.08 -6.47 -2.75
N GLU A 38 10.85 -7.73 -3.13
CA GLU A 38 11.60 -8.88 -2.65
C GLU A 38 13.10 -8.84 -2.98
N ASP A 39 13.48 -8.10 -4.03
CA ASP A 39 14.88 -7.85 -4.42
C ASP A 39 15.55 -6.73 -3.59
N GLY A 40 14.84 -6.14 -2.64
CA GLY A 40 15.31 -5.03 -1.80
C GLY A 40 15.20 -3.64 -2.45
N ASN A 41 14.74 -3.55 -3.70
CA ASN A 41 14.54 -2.26 -4.35
C ASN A 41 13.31 -1.54 -3.78
N VAL A 42 13.49 -0.27 -3.44
CA VAL A 42 12.41 0.61 -3.00
C VAL A 42 11.77 1.28 -4.21
N LYS A 43 10.44 1.27 -4.26
CA LYS A 43 9.64 1.99 -5.25
C LYS A 43 8.74 3.02 -4.57
N TYR A 44 8.53 4.11 -5.29
CA TYR A 44 7.52 5.11 -5.03
C TYR A 44 6.20 4.69 -5.68
N VAL A 45 5.11 4.74 -4.93
CA VAL A 45 3.78 4.29 -5.35
C VAL A 45 2.85 5.49 -5.38
N ILE A 46 2.26 5.75 -6.55
CA ILE A 46 1.33 6.86 -6.78
C ILE A 46 0.06 6.31 -7.40
N TYR A 47 -1.09 6.67 -6.85
CA TYR A 47 -2.38 6.35 -7.45
C TYR A 47 -2.92 7.52 -8.28
N ASN A 48 -3.09 7.31 -9.59
CA ASN A 48 -3.75 8.25 -10.48
C ASN A 48 -5.26 7.97 -10.50
N LYS A 49 -6.03 8.77 -9.76
CA LYS A 49 -7.50 8.65 -9.69
C LYS A 49 -8.20 8.82 -11.03
N ARG A 50 -7.66 9.64 -11.95
CA ARG A 50 -8.29 9.92 -13.26
C ARG A 50 -8.18 8.71 -14.18
N GLU A 51 -7.02 8.08 -14.20
CA GLU A 51 -6.73 6.94 -15.08
C GLU A 51 -7.00 5.59 -14.41
N GLN A 52 -7.25 5.59 -13.10
CA GLN A 52 -7.37 4.40 -12.25
C GLN A 52 -6.13 3.51 -12.37
N THR A 53 -4.94 4.13 -12.32
CA THR A 53 -3.65 3.44 -12.42
C THR A 53 -2.83 3.61 -11.16
N VAL A 54 -2.07 2.57 -10.82
CA VAL A 54 -0.98 2.64 -9.83
C VAL A 54 0.32 2.74 -10.59
N ASN A 55 1.02 3.85 -10.40
CA ASN A 55 2.33 4.11 -10.99
C ASN A 55 3.41 3.82 -9.95
N LEU A 56 4.32 2.93 -10.30
CA LEU A 56 5.52 2.67 -9.53
C LEU A 56 6.69 3.39 -10.18
N HIS A 57 7.36 4.24 -9.40
CA HIS A 57 8.55 4.96 -9.80
C HIS A 57 9.77 4.43 -9.05
N ASN A 58 10.93 4.50 -9.68
CA ASN A 58 12.21 4.34 -9.01
C ASN A 58 12.44 5.49 -8.02
N VAL A 59 13.43 5.36 -7.14
CA VAL A 59 13.79 6.41 -6.16
C VAL A 59 14.25 7.71 -6.86
N ASP A 60 14.80 7.60 -8.07
CA ASP A 60 15.14 8.73 -8.95
C ASP A 60 13.92 9.33 -9.68
N LYS A 61 12.70 8.88 -9.34
CA LYS A 61 11.40 9.31 -9.86
C LYS A 61 11.12 8.89 -11.30
N THR A 62 11.99 8.10 -11.94
CA THR A 62 11.69 7.53 -13.27
C THR A 62 10.57 6.49 -13.16
N LEU A 63 9.62 6.53 -14.10
CA LEU A 63 8.51 5.56 -14.14
C LEU A 63 9.06 4.16 -14.42
N TRP A 64 8.71 3.20 -13.57
CA TRP A 64 9.09 1.80 -13.71
C TRP A 64 7.95 0.96 -14.29
N LYS A 65 6.77 1.00 -13.65
CA LYS A 65 5.57 0.28 -14.09
C LYS A 65 4.34 1.14 -13.87
N SER A 66 3.33 0.95 -14.73
CA SER A 66 2.00 1.53 -14.58
C SER A 66 0.99 0.40 -14.70
N ILE A 67 0.17 0.20 -13.68
CA ILE A 67 -0.74 -0.94 -13.56
C ILE A 67 -2.16 -0.41 -13.44
N ASN A 68 -3.06 -0.91 -14.28
CA ASN A 68 -4.47 -0.57 -14.19
C ASN A 68 -5.07 -1.23 -12.94
N LEU A 69 -5.77 -0.43 -12.13
CA LEU A 69 -6.45 -0.88 -10.93
C LEU A 69 -7.97 -0.87 -11.22
N PRO A 70 -8.56 -2.04 -11.55
CA PRO A 70 -9.96 -2.11 -11.92
C PRO A 70 -10.83 -1.82 -10.68
N LEU A 71 -11.33 -0.59 -10.57
CA LEU A 71 -12.31 -0.22 -9.57
C LEU A 71 -13.72 -0.54 -10.09
N PRO A 72 -14.55 -1.25 -9.31
CA PRO A 72 -15.96 -1.39 -9.65
C PRO A 72 -16.64 -0.02 -9.74
N ARG A 73 -17.75 0.07 -10.49
CA ARG A 73 -18.49 1.34 -10.64
C ARG A 73 -18.85 1.92 -9.27
N HIS A 74 -18.73 3.25 -9.16
CA HIS A 74 -19.00 4.03 -7.94
C HIS A 74 -18.10 3.72 -6.73
N HIS A 75 -17.07 2.89 -6.90
CA HIS A 75 -16.11 2.66 -5.83
C HIS A 75 -14.94 3.65 -5.89
N PHE A 76 -14.41 3.97 -4.72
CA PHE A 76 -13.19 4.74 -4.54
C PHE A 76 -12.09 3.82 -4.01
N LEU A 77 -10.85 4.06 -4.41
CA LEU A 77 -9.72 3.43 -3.75
C LEU A 77 -9.67 3.91 -2.29
N ASP A 78 -9.62 2.97 -1.37
CA ASP A 78 -9.39 3.23 0.06
C ASP A 78 -7.89 3.17 0.33
N GLU A 79 -7.27 2.01 0.10
CA GLU A 79 -5.84 1.84 0.31
C GLU A 79 -5.22 0.75 -0.59
N ILE A 80 -3.98 0.98 -1.05
CA ILE A 80 -3.10 -0.09 -1.52
C ILE A 80 -2.48 -0.77 -0.30
N LYS A 81 -2.91 -2.00 -0.02
CA LYS A 81 -2.53 -2.77 1.17
C LYS A 81 -1.19 -3.48 1.02
N HIS A 82 -0.88 -3.95 -0.19
CA HIS A 82 0.35 -4.68 -0.46
C HIS A 82 0.71 -4.65 -1.94
N ILE A 83 2.00 -4.67 -2.26
CA ILE A 83 2.53 -4.85 -3.61
C ILE A 83 3.73 -5.79 -3.53
N SER A 84 3.76 -6.81 -4.38
CA SER A 84 4.78 -7.88 -4.38
C SER A 84 5.01 -8.44 -5.77
N MET A 85 6.13 -9.12 -6.02
CA MET A 85 6.31 -9.95 -7.22
C MET A 85 6.12 -11.44 -6.94
N HIS A 86 6.59 -11.92 -5.79
CA HIS A 86 6.69 -13.36 -5.51
C HIS A 86 6.05 -13.73 -4.17
N THR A 87 5.23 -12.83 -3.64
CA THR A 87 4.57 -13.09 -2.36
C THR A 87 3.39 -14.01 -2.57
N LEU A 88 2.51 -13.78 -3.55
CA LEU A 88 1.30 -14.58 -3.76
C LEU A 88 1.49 -15.70 -4.79
N ASN A 89 2.23 -15.46 -5.87
CA ASN A 89 2.57 -16.45 -6.88
C ASN A 89 4.08 -16.57 -7.10
N LYS A 90 4.49 -17.50 -7.97
CA LYS A 90 5.90 -17.75 -8.32
C LYS A 90 6.31 -17.17 -9.68
N ASP A 91 5.39 -16.54 -10.40
CA ASP A 91 5.70 -15.86 -11.66
C ASP A 91 6.32 -14.48 -11.40
N ASP A 92 6.85 -13.84 -12.43
CA ASP A 92 7.50 -12.53 -12.31
C ASP A 92 6.52 -11.37 -12.47
N LEU A 93 5.22 -11.60 -12.25
CA LEU A 93 4.19 -10.58 -12.38
C LEU A 93 4.02 -9.83 -11.07
N LEU A 94 3.96 -8.51 -11.13
CA LEU A 94 3.64 -7.73 -9.93
C LEU A 94 2.19 -7.97 -9.52
N GLU A 95 1.94 -8.12 -8.24
CA GLU A 95 0.62 -8.31 -7.65
C GLU A 95 0.30 -7.15 -6.72
N ILE A 96 -0.95 -6.71 -6.74
CA ILE A 96 -1.42 -5.60 -5.91
C ILE A 96 -2.63 -6.08 -5.11
N ILE A 97 -2.56 -5.93 -3.79
CA ILE A 97 -3.71 -6.04 -2.90
C ILE A 97 -4.17 -4.63 -2.56
N TYR A 98 -5.45 -4.33 -2.79
CA TYR A 98 -6.04 -3.05 -2.45
C TYR A 98 -7.46 -3.19 -1.89
N SER A 99 -7.84 -2.25 -1.02
CA SER A 99 -9.21 -2.05 -0.59
C SER A 99 -9.86 -0.93 -1.41
N CYS A 100 -11.13 -1.11 -1.75
CA CYS A 100 -11.97 -0.06 -2.30
C CYS A 100 -13.27 0.05 -1.51
N THR A 101 -13.85 1.25 -1.49
CA THR A 101 -15.09 1.55 -0.76
C THR A 101 -16.17 2.10 -1.66
N VAL A 102 -17.42 1.81 -1.32
CA VAL A 102 -18.58 2.54 -1.84
C VAL A 102 -19.33 3.14 -0.66
N LEU A 103 -19.74 4.40 -0.81
CA LEU A 103 -20.63 5.06 0.13
C LEU A 103 -22.06 4.93 -0.39
N THR A 104 -22.92 4.32 0.40
CA THR A 104 -24.35 4.22 0.12
C THR A 104 -25.10 5.10 1.11
N SER A 105 -25.85 6.07 0.57
CA SER A 105 -26.83 6.84 1.34
C SER A 105 -28.17 6.12 1.28
N HIS A 106 -28.86 6.00 2.41
CA HIS A 106 -30.27 5.64 2.42
C HIS A 106 -31.09 6.91 2.19
N ASP A 107 -31.82 6.98 1.07
CA ASP A 107 -32.72 8.10 0.74
C ASP A 107 -34.10 7.93 1.43
N ASP A 108 -34.14 7.45 2.68
CA ASP A 108 -35.39 7.39 3.44
C ASP A 108 -35.67 8.75 4.10
N ILE A 109 -36.69 9.42 3.57
CA ILE A 109 -37.11 10.79 3.92
C ILE A 109 -37.60 10.91 5.38
N ASP A 110 -37.89 9.78 6.03
CA ASP A 110 -38.44 9.73 7.39
C ASP A 110 -37.39 9.41 8.48
N THR A 111 -36.11 9.25 8.11
CA THR A 111 -35.01 9.04 9.06
C THR A 111 -34.27 10.37 9.35
N PRO A 112 -33.96 10.70 10.62
CA PRO A 112 -33.23 11.91 10.96
C PRO A 112 -31.92 12.02 10.16
N GLU A 113 -31.54 13.23 9.75
CA GLU A 113 -30.40 13.54 8.84
C GLU A 113 -29.03 12.92 9.20
N ASP A 114 -28.90 12.34 10.40
CA ASP A 114 -27.69 11.69 10.91
C ASP A 114 -27.66 10.15 10.76
N GLU A 115 -28.73 9.52 10.25
CA GLU A 115 -28.82 8.06 10.21
C GLU A 115 -28.20 7.41 8.94
N PHE A 116 -26.92 7.07 9.12
CA PHE A 116 -26.17 5.95 8.52
C PHE A 116 -25.81 6.04 7.03
N ARG A 117 -24.74 6.77 6.72
CA ARG A 117 -23.90 6.45 5.55
C ARG A 117 -23.29 5.07 5.75
N LYS A 118 -23.72 4.08 4.96
CA LYS A 118 -23.11 2.76 4.92
C LYS A 118 -21.84 2.83 4.09
N ILE A 119 -20.73 2.33 4.62
CA ILE A 119 -19.45 2.21 3.90
C ILE A 119 -19.18 0.73 3.68
N ASP A 120 -19.34 0.28 2.44
CA ASP A 120 -19.00 -1.09 2.07
C ASP A 120 -17.58 -1.15 1.55
N PHE A 121 -16.76 -2.03 2.15
CA PHE A 121 -15.37 -2.25 1.76
C PHE A 121 -15.23 -3.53 0.95
N THR A 122 -14.31 -3.55 -0.01
CA THR A 122 -13.95 -4.76 -0.77
C THR A 122 -12.44 -4.84 -0.90
N ILE A 123 -11.87 -6.00 -0.57
CA ILE A 123 -10.47 -6.30 -0.90
C ILE A 123 -10.41 -6.96 -2.27
N ASN A 124 -9.47 -6.49 -3.09
CA ASN A 124 -9.18 -7.05 -4.39
C ASN A 124 -7.69 -7.39 -4.46
N VAL A 125 -7.39 -8.51 -5.11
CA VAL A 125 -6.03 -8.93 -5.46
C VAL A 125 -5.99 -9.00 -6.99
N ILE A 126 -5.06 -8.28 -7.58
CA ILE A 126 -4.84 -8.25 -9.03
C ILE A 126 -3.38 -8.53 -9.35
N ASN A 127 -3.10 -8.96 -10.58
CA ASN A 127 -1.75 -8.91 -11.13
C ASN A 127 -1.54 -7.66 -12.01
N GLU A 128 -0.31 -7.48 -12.51
CA GLU A 128 0.10 -6.30 -13.27
C GLU A 128 -0.64 -6.15 -14.62
N GLN A 129 -1.21 -7.23 -15.15
CA GLN A 129 -2.05 -7.23 -16.35
C GLN A 129 -3.50 -6.82 -16.04
N GLY A 130 -3.84 -6.57 -14.77
CA GLY A 130 -5.19 -6.24 -14.33
C GLY A 130 -6.11 -7.46 -14.20
N ALA A 131 -5.58 -8.68 -14.26
CA ALA A 131 -6.36 -9.88 -14.00
C ALA A 131 -6.70 -9.94 -12.50
N VAL A 132 -7.98 -10.12 -12.19
CA VAL A 132 -8.46 -10.25 -10.81
C VAL A 132 -8.22 -11.68 -10.34
N LEU A 133 -7.33 -11.83 -9.35
CA LEU A 133 -6.97 -13.11 -8.75
C LEU A 133 -7.90 -13.47 -7.58
N LEU A 134 -8.30 -12.46 -6.79
CA LEU A 134 -9.21 -12.63 -5.66
C LEU A 134 -10.03 -11.36 -5.45
N LYS A 135 -11.30 -11.53 -5.08
CA LYS A 135 -12.19 -10.44 -4.68
C LYS A 135 -12.99 -10.86 -3.46
N VAL A 136 -12.86 -10.12 -2.37
CA VAL A 136 -13.56 -10.38 -1.10
C VAL A 136 -14.41 -9.16 -0.77
N PRO A 137 -15.75 -9.28 -0.83
CA PRO A 137 -16.63 -8.21 -0.39
C PRO A 137 -16.68 -8.14 1.14
N ASN A 138 -17.10 -6.98 1.66
CA ASN A 138 -17.21 -6.65 3.08
C ASN A 138 -15.90 -6.87 3.84
N SER A 139 -14.77 -6.51 3.26
CA SER A 139 -13.46 -6.73 3.89
C SER A 139 -12.53 -5.54 3.63
N ASN A 140 -11.78 -5.13 4.65
CA ASN A 140 -10.92 -3.95 4.59
C ASN A 140 -9.52 -4.17 5.18
N ASP A 141 -9.27 -5.30 5.83
CA ASP A 141 -7.98 -5.57 6.47
C ASP A 141 -7.40 -6.93 6.06
N ILE A 142 -6.06 -6.98 6.01
CA ILE A 142 -5.30 -8.17 5.64
C ILE A 142 -4.15 -8.43 6.60
N ARG A 143 -3.74 -9.69 6.70
CA ARG A 143 -2.50 -10.07 7.38
C ARG A 143 -1.82 -11.23 6.70
N PHE A 144 -0.52 -11.10 6.48
CA PHE A 144 0.32 -12.22 6.07
C PHE A 144 0.83 -12.99 7.29
N ILE A 145 0.80 -14.32 7.20
CA ILE A 145 1.45 -15.22 8.16
C ILE A 145 2.46 -16.05 7.38
N ASN A 146 3.74 -15.92 7.75
CA ASN A 146 4.82 -16.72 7.20
C ASN A 146 5.22 -17.79 8.23
N THR A 147 5.16 -19.05 7.83
CA THR A 147 5.72 -20.19 8.56
C THR A 147 6.78 -20.87 7.69
N GLU A 148 7.65 -21.69 8.26
CA GLU A 148 8.81 -22.29 7.57
C GLU A 148 8.46 -22.93 6.21
N ASN A 149 7.27 -23.51 6.07
CA ASN A 149 6.85 -24.20 4.85
C ASN A 149 5.56 -23.66 4.22
N ASN A 150 4.89 -22.67 4.81
CA ASN A 150 3.61 -22.17 4.30
C ASN A 150 3.47 -20.66 4.52
N LYS A 151 2.98 -19.97 3.48
CA LYS A 151 2.48 -18.61 3.61
C LYS A 151 0.95 -18.63 3.63
N LYS A 152 0.36 -17.76 4.43
CA LYS A 152 -1.09 -17.56 4.50
C LYS A 152 -1.44 -16.09 4.41
N LEU A 153 -2.54 -15.81 3.73
CA LEU A 153 -3.17 -14.50 3.68
C LEU A 153 -4.48 -14.61 4.46
N LEU A 154 -4.55 -13.86 5.55
CA LEU A 154 -5.76 -13.66 6.33
C LEU A 154 -6.47 -12.41 5.82
N ILE A 155 -7.77 -12.52 5.56
CA ILE A 155 -8.61 -11.38 5.17
C ILE A 155 -9.74 -11.28 6.18
N TYR A 156 -9.85 -10.12 6.85
CA TYR A 156 -10.93 -9.86 7.79
C TYR A 156 -12.19 -9.45 7.03
N ARG A 157 -13.28 -10.21 7.21
CA ARG A 157 -14.58 -9.98 6.56
C ARG A 157 -15.65 -9.66 7.62
N HIS A 158 -16.33 -8.55 7.41
CA HIS A 158 -17.50 -8.12 8.17
C HIS A 158 -18.71 -8.94 7.71
N SER A 159 -19.37 -9.64 8.64
CA SER A 159 -20.50 -10.52 8.30
C SER A 159 -21.84 -9.81 8.26
N SER A 160 -21.93 -8.64 8.89
CA SER A 160 -23.15 -7.84 8.98
C SER A 160 -22.86 -6.38 8.68
N GLU A 161 -23.91 -5.60 8.40
CA GLU A 161 -23.80 -4.16 8.15
C GLU A 161 -23.32 -3.36 9.38
N ARG A 162 -23.19 -4.01 10.54
CA ARG A 162 -22.62 -3.45 11.77
C ARG A 162 -21.27 -4.10 12.08
N ILE A 163 -20.22 -3.28 12.13
CA ILE A 163 -18.88 -3.66 12.55
C ILE A 163 -18.93 -4.32 13.94
N GLY A 164 -18.31 -5.50 14.10
CA GLY A 164 -18.11 -6.16 15.40
C GLY A 164 -19.09 -7.29 15.75
N HIS A 165 -20.05 -7.63 14.87
CA HIS A 165 -20.93 -8.79 15.06
C HIS A 165 -20.85 -9.77 13.88
N GLY A 166 -20.43 -11.01 14.21
CA GLY A 166 -20.36 -12.15 13.29
C GLY A 166 -19.16 -12.15 12.34
N ASP A 167 -18.26 -11.17 12.47
CA ASP A 167 -17.07 -11.05 11.64
C ASP A 167 -16.25 -12.33 11.61
N GLU A 168 -15.64 -12.60 10.47
CA GLU A 168 -14.86 -13.81 10.22
C GLU A 168 -13.52 -13.49 9.59
N THR A 169 -12.58 -14.42 9.73
CA THR A 169 -11.28 -14.33 9.05
C THR A 169 -11.23 -15.41 7.98
N LEU A 170 -11.16 -14.98 6.72
CA LEU A 170 -10.92 -15.88 5.61
C LEU A 170 -9.42 -16.19 5.54
N VAL A 171 -9.09 -17.47 5.36
CA VAL A 171 -7.70 -17.95 5.37
C VAL A 171 -7.38 -18.54 4.00
N TYR A 172 -6.45 -17.91 3.29
CA TYR A 172 -5.94 -18.38 2.00
C TYR A 172 -4.52 -18.90 2.16
N SER A 173 -4.18 -19.99 1.48
CA SER A 173 -2.83 -20.55 1.41
C SER A 173 -2.35 -20.51 -0.04
N PHE A 174 -1.05 -20.25 -0.25
CA PHE A 174 -0.39 -20.13 -1.55
C PHE A 174 1.09 -20.52 -1.44
#